data_AF-U1PD79-F1
#
_entry.id   AF-U1PD79-F1
#
_cell.length_a   1.000
_cell.length_b   1.000
_cell.length_c   1.000
_cell.angle_alpha   90.00
_cell.angle_beta   90.00
_cell.angle_gamma   90.00
#
_symmetry.space_group_name_H-M   'P 1'
#
loop_
_entity.id
_entity.type
_entity.pdbx_description
1 polymer ?
#
loop_
_entity_poly.entity_id
_entity_poly.type
_entity_poly.pdbx_seq_one_letter_code
_entity_poly.pdbx_strand_id
1 'polypeptide(L)'
;ADSCWFSVNDPSLLQPLAAISVAGAAVVLATLARLWERSEIDSSLYPIAVATLSGFGIIIASLLPIGIVDTVAGNLLRIVGFSAGAETRTIGEAQPFVSQSSLRRFGVSIPGRITVEYGLTFFAGLAAAVLIHSKPLIKKGTQRSYAYLGAGFTIIGLIFIASFIPDTLENILGIDEQVASLLIVSAIIAGATFITSYDAHKLFLIVWAAFITAMAFTQVRFNYYLAVVVAVFTAYLFGEIVSYLNLNQRILELKDDIDGYQILAVSAAVMLILGPGLAIPITIGNTTTSPAWEMAQNNGPGAVTVWDDSLEWMQGNTPKEGNLGRGWER
;
A
#
# COMPACT_ATOMS: atom_id res chain seq x y z
N ALA A 1 -32.43 14.49 7.71
CA ALA A 1 -31.79 15.80 7.91
C ALA A 1 -30.35 15.69 7.43
N ASP A 2 -30.21 15.88 6.12
CA ASP A 2 -29.08 16.43 5.35
C ASP A 2 -27.66 16.02 5.76
N SER A 3 -27.24 14.86 5.26
CA SER A 3 -25.85 14.39 5.17
C SER A 3 -25.00 15.17 4.15
N CYS A 4 -25.41 16.39 3.75
CA CYS A 4 -24.69 17.22 2.77
C CYS A 4 -23.29 17.66 3.23
N TRP A 5 -22.95 17.46 4.52
CA TRP A 5 -21.80 18.15 5.12
C TRP A 5 -20.53 17.29 5.22
N PHE A 6 -20.61 15.98 5.48
CA PHE A 6 -19.42 15.12 5.67
C PHE A 6 -19.68 13.65 5.29
N SER A 7 -19.38 13.26 4.05
CA SER A 7 -19.34 11.86 3.59
C SER A 7 -18.01 11.58 2.87
N VAL A 8 -17.47 10.36 3.05
CA VAL A 8 -16.23 9.93 2.40
C VAL A 8 -16.49 9.34 1.02
N ASN A 9 -17.64 8.68 0.85
CA ASN A 9 -17.96 7.93 -0.37
C ASN A 9 -18.85 8.73 -1.34
N ASP A 10 -19.56 9.73 -0.84
CA ASP A 10 -20.39 10.62 -1.65
C ASP A 10 -19.70 11.96 -1.84
N PRO A 11 -19.96 12.68 -2.96
CA PRO A 11 -19.50 14.05 -3.12
C PRO A 11 -19.96 14.93 -1.95
N SER A 12 -19.01 15.42 -1.15
CA SER A 12 -19.29 16.26 0.02
C SER A 12 -18.25 17.38 0.16
N LEU A 13 -18.40 18.24 1.16
CA LEU A 13 -17.41 19.29 1.45
C LEU A 13 -16.14 18.73 2.12
N LEU A 14 -16.15 17.48 2.60
CA LEU A 14 -15.00 16.85 3.24
C LEU A 14 -13.80 16.74 2.27
N GLN A 15 -14.03 16.36 1.02
CA GLN A 15 -12.96 16.19 0.03
C GLN A 15 -12.23 17.52 -0.30
N PRO A 16 -12.92 18.63 -0.66
CA PRO A 16 -12.25 19.90 -0.91
C PRO A 16 -11.65 20.50 0.38
N LEU A 17 -12.32 20.37 1.53
CA LEU A 17 -11.74 20.83 2.81
C LEU A 17 -10.46 20.07 3.14
N ALA A 18 -10.44 18.75 2.96
CA ALA A 18 -9.24 17.94 3.16
C ALA A 18 -8.09 18.40 2.26
N ALA A 19 -8.35 18.67 0.98
CA ALA A 19 -7.34 19.18 0.05
C ALA A 19 -6.79 20.55 0.48
N ILE A 20 -7.67 21.48 0.90
CA ILE A 20 -7.28 22.80 1.39
C ILE A 20 -6.49 22.68 2.70
N SER A 21 -6.89 21.78 3.61
CA SER A 21 -6.17 21.52 4.86
C SER A 21 -4.76 20.98 4.60
N VAL A 22 -4.58 20.07 3.63
CA VAL A 22 -3.25 19.58 3.23
C VAL A 22 -2.40 20.70 2.64
N ALA A 23 -2.97 21.55 1.78
CA ALA A 23 -2.27 22.72 1.24
C ALA A 23 -1.86 23.70 2.35
N GLY A 24 -2.76 23.98 3.30
CA GLY A 24 -2.48 24.80 4.47
C GLY A 24 -1.36 24.21 5.34
N ALA A 25 -1.40 22.90 5.59
CA ALA A 25 -0.34 22.20 6.32
C ALA A 25 1.01 22.31 5.60
N ALA A 26 1.05 22.15 4.27
CA ALA A 26 2.27 22.33 3.49
C ALA A 26 2.86 23.75 3.60
N VAL A 27 2.00 24.78 3.58
CA VAL A 27 2.43 26.18 3.78
C VAL A 27 2.97 26.39 5.19
N VAL A 28 2.32 25.83 6.21
CA VAL A 28 2.79 25.90 7.61
C VAL A 28 4.16 25.23 7.75
N LEU A 29 4.33 24.03 7.21
CA LEU A 29 5.60 23.31 7.25
C LEU A 29 6.71 24.05 6.49
N ALA A 30 6.42 24.58 5.30
CA ALA A 30 7.39 25.37 4.54
C ALA A 30 7.79 26.66 5.28
N THR A 31 6.83 27.31 5.96
CA THR A 31 7.10 28.50 6.77
C THR A 31 7.94 28.14 8.00
N LEU A 32 7.59 27.05 8.69
CA LEU A 32 8.33 26.54 9.84
C LEU A 32 9.78 26.19 9.45
N ALA A 33 9.99 25.55 8.31
CA ALA A 33 11.32 25.23 7.79
C ALA A 33 12.15 26.50 7.56
N ARG A 34 11.57 27.54 6.94
CA ARG A 34 12.25 28.83 6.73
C ARG A 34 12.57 29.56 8.04
N LEU A 35 11.70 29.45 9.04
CA LEU A 35 11.96 30.00 10.37
C LEU A 35 13.11 29.26 11.06
N TRP A 36 13.13 27.93 10.97
CA TRP A 36 14.20 27.10 11.51
C TRP A 36 15.57 27.48 10.93
N GLU A 37 15.63 27.64 9.60
CA GLU A 37 16.83 28.03 8.86
C GLU A 37 17.31 29.44 9.26
N ARG A 38 16.38 30.40 9.40
CA ARG A 38 16.70 31.78 9.82
C ARG A 38 17.17 31.88 11.26
N SER A 39 16.71 30.98 12.12
CA SER A 39 17.03 30.97 13.55
C SER A 39 18.25 30.11 13.89
N GLU A 40 18.94 29.54 12.89
CA GLU A 40 20.12 28.67 13.07
C GLU A 40 19.89 27.52 14.07
N ILE A 41 18.65 27.04 14.16
CA ILE A 41 18.30 25.94 15.06
C ILE A 41 18.77 24.63 14.44
N ASP A 42 19.26 23.70 15.29
CA ASP A 42 19.66 22.38 14.83
C ASP A 42 18.52 21.69 14.06
N SER A 43 18.84 21.27 12.84
CA SER A 43 17.98 20.51 11.93
C SER A 43 17.46 19.20 12.54
N SER A 44 18.18 18.62 13.51
CA SER A 44 17.77 17.39 14.20
C SER A 44 16.49 17.56 15.02
N LEU A 45 16.17 18.79 15.44
CA LEU A 45 14.99 19.12 16.22
C LEU A 45 13.76 19.39 15.34
N TYR A 46 13.95 19.61 14.03
CA TYR A 46 12.85 19.94 13.13
C TYR A 46 11.78 18.83 13.06
N PRO A 47 12.13 17.52 12.92
CA PRO A 47 11.11 16.47 12.92
C PRO A 47 10.35 16.36 14.25
N ILE A 48 11.00 16.64 15.39
CA ILE A 48 10.36 16.68 16.71
C ILE A 48 9.33 17.81 16.75
N ALA A 49 9.71 19.00 16.30
CA ALA A 49 8.82 20.15 16.25
C ALA A 49 7.59 19.89 15.37
N VAL A 50 7.79 19.26 14.20
CA VAL A 50 6.69 18.86 13.30
C VAL A 50 5.77 17.83 13.97
N ALA A 51 6.34 16.83 14.67
CA ALA A 51 5.55 15.83 15.39
C ALA A 51 4.75 16.46 16.54
N THR A 52 5.35 17.37 17.31
CA THR A 52 4.69 18.11 18.38
C THR A 52 3.56 18.98 17.83
N LEU A 53 3.83 19.75 16.76
CA LEU A 53 2.83 20.58 16.10
C LEU A 53 1.65 19.75 15.58
N SER A 54 1.94 18.61 14.95
CA SER A 54 0.92 17.68 14.45
C SER A 54 0.09 17.10 15.60
N GLY A 55 0.73 16.72 16.70
CA GLY A 55 0.06 16.24 17.92
C GLY A 55 -0.88 17.28 18.52
N PHE A 56 -0.44 18.53 18.65
CA PHE A 56 -1.31 19.63 19.09
C PHE A 56 -2.49 19.84 18.13
N GLY A 57 -2.26 19.78 16.82
CA GLY A 57 -3.31 19.87 15.81
C GLY A 57 -4.36 18.77 15.96
N ILE A 58 -3.93 17.53 16.20
CA ILE A 58 -4.83 16.39 16.46
C ILE A 58 -5.61 16.59 17.77
N ILE A 59 -4.97 17.04 18.84
CA ILE A 59 -5.64 17.32 20.12
C ILE A 59 -6.72 18.39 19.94
N ILE A 60 -6.39 19.51 19.28
CA ILE A 60 -7.35 20.58 19.00
C ILE A 60 -8.50 20.04 18.15
N ALA A 61 -8.21 19.27 17.10
CA ALA A 61 -9.23 18.67 16.25
C ALA A 61 -10.13 17.68 17.01
N SER A 62 -9.58 16.96 17.99
CA SER A 62 -10.33 16.01 18.82
C SER A 62 -11.30 16.69 19.81
N LEU A 63 -11.02 17.94 20.18
CA LEU A 63 -11.90 18.73 21.06
C LEU A 63 -13.09 19.36 20.30
N LEU A 64 -13.08 19.33 18.96
CA LEU A 64 -14.19 19.84 18.16
C LEU A 64 -15.36 18.85 18.17
N PRO A 65 -16.61 19.30 18.37
CA PRO A 65 -17.80 18.42 18.44
C PRO A 65 -18.23 17.85 17.07
N ILE A 66 -17.33 17.86 16.08
CA ILE A 66 -17.58 17.47 14.69
C ILE A 66 -17.13 16.01 14.44
N GLY A 67 -16.31 15.43 15.34
CA GLY A 67 -15.87 14.03 15.21
C GLY A 67 -14.96 13.76 14.00
N ILE A 68 -14.23 14.77 13.52
CA ILE A 68 -13.35 14.66 12.35
C ILE A 68 -12.24 13.63 12.62
N VAL A 69 -11.64 13.67 13.80
CA VAL A 69 -10.57 12.73 14.19
C VAL A 69 -11.09 11.30 14.21
N ASP A 70 -12.27 11.05 14.80
CA ASP A 70 -12.88 9.72 14.86
C ASP A 70 -13.22 9.20 13.45
N THR A 71 -13.72 10.08 12.58
CA THR A 71 -14.02 9.74 11.19
C THR A 71 -12.74 9.36 10.43
N VAL A 72 -11.68 10.15 10.55
CA VAL A 72 -10.41 9.88 9.86
C VAL A 72 -9.72 8.65 10.44
N ALA A 73 -9.62 8.55 11.77
CA ALA A 73 -8.99 7.41 12.45
C ALA A 73 -9.75 6.11 12.19
N GLY A 74 -11.08 6.11 12.28
CA GLY A 74 -11.91 4.95 12.00
C GLY A 74 -11.79 4.47 10.54
N ASN A 75 -11.77 5.39 9.58
CA ASN A 75 -11.53 5.04 8.17
C ASN A 75 -10.12 4.53 7.93
N LEU A 76 -9.11 5.19 8.53
CA LEU A 76 -7.71 4.80 8.40
C LEU A 76 -7.50 3.38 8.93
N LEU A 77 -8.01 3.06 10.12
CA LEU A 77 -7.84 1.73 10.73
C LEU A 77 -8.60 0.65 9.96
N ARG A 78 -9.82 0.95 9.50
CA ARG A 78 -10.60 0.04 8.65
C ARG A 78 -9.89 -0.32 7.34
N ILE A 79 -9.08 0.59 6.82
CA ILE A 79 -8.44 0.47 5.51
C ILE A 79 -6.98 -0.03 5.64
N VAL A 80 -6.22 0.44 6.63
CA VAL A 80 -4.76 0.22 6.78
C VAL A 80 -4.42 -0.66 7.98
N GLY A 81 -5.35 -0.87 8.91
CA GLY A 81 -5.10 -1.53 10.20
C GLY A 81 -4.94 -3.04 10.16
N PHE A 82 -4.86 -3.69 8.99
CA PHE A 82 -4.74 -5.15 8.86
C PHE A 82 -5.88 -5.96 9.51
N SER A 83 -6.95 -5.31 9.96
CA SER A 83 -8.13 -5.94 10.54
C SER A 83 -9.35 -5.78 9.62
N ALA A 84 -10.16 -6.83 9.56
CA ALA A 84 -11.49 -6.77 8.99
C ALA A 84 -12.49 -7.06 10.11
N GLY A 85 -13.46 -6.17 10.30
CA GLY A 85 -14.57 -6.36 11.25
C GLY A 85 -15.45 -7.56 10.88
N ALA A 86 -16.26 -8.04 11.82
CA ALA A 86 -17.12 -9.20 11.61
C ALA A 86 -18.13 -8.99 10.45
N GLU A 87 -18.66 -7.77 10.27
CA GLU A 87 -19.57 -7.47 9.15
C GLU A 87 -18.86 -7.51 7.79
N THR A 88 -17.65 -6.95 7.68
CA THR A 88 -16.89 -6.93 6.42
C THR A 88 -16.39 -8.32 6.01
N ARG A 89 -16.26 -9.25 6.98
CA ARG A 89 -15.92 -10.66 6.74
C ARG A 89 -17.03 -11.49 6.10
N THR A 90 -18.19 -10.93 5.80
CA THR A 90 -19.21 -11.59 4.96
C THR A 90 -19.14 -11.17 3.49
N ILE A 91 -18.47 -10.06 3.20
CA ILE A 91 -18.35 -9.48 1.87
C ILE A 91 -17.06 -10.00 1.23
N GLY A 92 -17.16 -10.67 0.08
CA GLY A 92 -16.02 -11.35 -0.56
C GLY A 92 -14.83 -10.42 -0.86
N GLU A 93 -15.11 -9.17 -1.21
CA GLU A 93 -14.08 -8.17 -1.56
C GLU A 93 -13.49 -7.44 -0.35
N ALA A 94 -14.16 -7.45 0.80
CA ALA A 94 -13.71 -6.77 2.01
C ALA A 94 -12.98 -7.72 2.98
N GLN A 95 -12.75 -8.97 2.57
CA GLN A 95 -11.91 -9.92 3.29
C GLN A 95 -10.45 -9.46 3.31
N PRO A 96 -9.69 -9.82 4.35
CA PRO A 96 -8.23 -9.79 4.30
C PRO A 96 -7.70 -10.65 3.15
N PHE A 97 -6.70 -10.13 2.44
CA PHE A 97 -6.08 -10.83 1.30
C PHE A 97 -5.51 -12.20 1.71
N VAL A 98 -4.92 -12.23 2.91
CA VAL A 98 -4.37 -13.42 3.55
C VAL A 98 -5.31 -13.90 4.67
N SER A 99 -6.50 -14.35 4.29
CA SER A 99 -7.48 -14.94 5.20
C SER A 99 -7.47 -16.48 5.12
N GLN A 100 -7.90 -17.17 6.18
CA GLN A 100 -7.96 -18.65 6.17
C GLN A 100 -8.84 -19.20 5.04
N SER A 101 -9.93 -18.51 4.70
CA SER A 101 -10.81 -18.86 3.58
C SER A 101 -10.10 -18.73 2.24
N SER A 102 -9.34 -17.64 2.03
CA SER A 102 -8.48 -17.42 0.86
C SER A 102 -7.41 -18.51 0.73
N LEU A 103 -6.66 -18.78 1.80
CA LEU A 103 -5.62 -19.81 1.81
C LEU A 103 -6.17 -21.21 1.48
N ARG A 104 -7.32 -21.57 2.05
CA ARG A 104 -8.01 -22.84 1.75
C ARG A 104 -8.55 -22.90 0.32
N ARG A 105 -9.10 -21.79 -0.20
CA ARG A 105 -9.62 -21.70 -1.58
C ARG A 105 -8.54 -21.98 -2.61
N PHE A 106 -7.34 -21.44 -2.39
CA PHE A 106 -6.21 -21.60 -3.31
C PHE A 106 -5.31 -22.82 -2.97
N GLY A 107 -5.46 -23.40 -1.78
CA GLY A 107 -4.68 -24.55 -1.32
C GLY A 107 -3.20 -24.21 -1.06
N VAL A 108 -2.92 -22.99 -0.60
CA VAL A 108 -1.56 -22.44 -0.49
C VAL A 108 -1.27 -21.83 0.87
N SER A 109 0.01 -21.71 1.21
CA SER A 109 0.50 -20.91 2.34
C SER A 109 0.46 -19.40 2.03
N ILE A 110 0.75 -18.55 3.03
CA ILE A 110 0.76 -17.08 2.87
C ILE A 110 1.65 -16.62 1.69
N PRO A 111 2.92 -17.05 1.59
CA PRO A 111 3.76 -16.68 0.45
C PRO A 111 3.20 -17.22 -0.87
N GLY A 112 2.59 -18.41 -0.85
CA GLY A 112 1.94 -18.98 -2.02
C GLY A 112 0.75 -18.16 -2.49
N ARG A 113 -0.08 -17.62 -1.59
CA ARG A 113 -1.21 -16.75 -1.96
C ARG A 113 -0.75 -15.46 -2.64
N ILE A 114 0.32 -14.86 -2.13
CA ILE A 114 0.95 -13.67 -2.74
C ILE A 114 1.51 -14.03 -4.12
N THR A 115 2.18 -15.17 -4.25
CA THR A 115 2.77 -15.61 -5.52
C THR A 115 1.72 -15.93 -6.56
N VAL A 116 0.56 -16.45 -6.16
CA VAL A 116 -0.56 -16.69 -7.10
C VAL A 116 -1.06 -15.39 -7.72
N GLU A 117 -1.05 -14.29 -6.96
CA GLU A 117 -1.57 -13.00 -7.42
C GLU A 117 -0.51 -12.16 -8.16
N TYR A 118 0.71 -12.11 -7.63
CA TYR A 118 1.77 -11.20 -8.07
C TYR A 118 3.00 -11.91 -8.64
N GLY A 119 3.04 -13.24 -8.64
CA GLY A 119 4.25 -13.99 -8.93
C GLY A 119 5.40 -13.63 -7.99
N LEU A 120 6.64 -13.71 -8.50
CA LEU A 120 7.83 -13.30 -7.75
C LEU A 120 8.03 -11.78 -7.70
N THR A 121 7.27 -11.00 -8.49
CA THR A 121 7.44 -9.55 -8.58
C THR A 121 7.14 -8.86 -7.25
N PHE A 122 6.19 -9.36 -6.46
CA PHE A 122 5.94 -8.82 -5.11
C PHE A 122 7.18 -8.90 -4.23
N PHE A 123 7.86 -10.06 -4.21
CA PHE A 123 9.06 -10.25 -3.40
C PHE A 123 10.24 -9.42 -3.91
N ALA A 124 10.37 -9.26 -5.22
CA ALA A 124 11.33 -8.34 -5.82
C ALA A 124 11.04 -6.89 -5.41
N GLY A 125 9.79 -6.44 -5.48
CA GLY A 125 9.38 -5.12 -5.04
C GLY A 125 9.60 -4.89 -3.54
N LEU A 126 9.28 -5.88 -2.70
CA LEU A 126 9.55 -5.84 -1.26
C LEU A 126 11.05 -5.75 -0.97
N ALA A 127 11.87 -6.55 -1.65
CA ALA A 127 13.32 -6.46 -1.54
C ALA A 127 13.83 -5.08 -1.96
N ALA A 128 13.29 -4.48 -3.02
CA ALA A 128 13.61 -3.14 -3.44
C ALA A 128 13.26 -2.09 -2.36
N ALA A 129 12.10 -2.21 -1.73
CA ALA A 129 11.67 -1.30 -0.67
C ALA A 129 12.62 -1.37 0.54
N VAL A 130 12.96 -2.59 0.95
CA VAL A 130 13.97 -2.86 1.98
C VAL A 130 15.31 -2.25 1.62
N LEU A 131 15.78 -2.41 0.38
CA LEU A 131 17.05 -1.87 -0.08
C LEU A 131 17.05 -0.33 -0.12
N ILE A 132 16.03 0.29 -0.70
CA ILE A 132 15.89 1.75 -0.77
C ILE A 132 15.91 2.35 0.64
N HIS A 133 15.17 1.76 1.58
CA HIS A 133 15.13 2.23 2.96
C HIS A 133 16.43 1.98 3.73
N SER A 134 17.08 0.83 3.51
CA SER A 134 18.30 0.44 4.24
C SER A 134 19.57 1.13 3.73
N LYS A 135 19.61 1.49 2.44
CA LYS A 135 20.83 2.00 1.78
C LYS A 135 21.42 3.25 2.46
N PRO A 136 20.65 4.27 2.87
CA PRO A 136 21.20 5.41 3.63
C PRO A 136 21.78 5.02 4.99
N LEU A 137 21.15 4.06 5.69
CA LEU A 137 21.63 3.57 6.98
C LEU A 137 22.93 2.78 6.83
N ILE A 138 23.01 1.90 5.83
CA ILE A 138 24.22 1.12 5.54
C ILE A 138 25.37 2.05 5.15
N LYS A 139 25.12 3.03 4.27
CA LYS A 139 26.12 4.02 3.84
C LYS A 139 26.68 4.85 5.00
N LYS A 140 25.88 5.12 6.03
CA LYS A 140 26.37 5.82 7.22
C LYS A 140 27.45 5.02 7.96
N GLY A 141 27.44 3.68 7.88
CA GLY A 141 28.52 2.82 8.35
C GLY A 141 28.77 2.80 9.86
N THR A 142 27.88 3.35 10.68
CA THR A 142 28.04 3.41 12.14
C THR A 142 27.35 2.24 12.84
N GLN A 143 27.88 1.80 14.00
CA GLN A 143 27.28 0.72 14.80
C GLN A 143 25.81 1.01 15.16
N ARG A 144 25.48 2.26 15.50
CA ARG A 144 24.10 2.70 15.77
C ARG A 144 23.17 2.47 14.58
N SER A 145 23.66 2.70 13.36
CA SER A 145 22.88 2.52 12.13
C SER A 145 22.56 1.06 11.86
N TYR A 146 23.55 0.17 12.00
CA TYR A 146 23.35 -1.27 11.87
C TYR A 146 22.46 -1.85 12.97
N ALA A 147 22.63 -1.38 14.21
CA ALA A 147 21.77 -1.77 15.33
C ALA A 147 20.32 -1.35 15.09
N TYR A 148 20.09 -0.13 14.60
CA TYR A 148 18.75 0.35 14.27
C TYR A 148 18.10 -0.46 13.16
N LEU A 149 18.84 -0.74 12.08
CA LEU A 149 18.37 -1.56 10.96
C LEU A 149 18.01 -2.98 11.43
N GLY A 150 18.89 -3.61 12.21
CA GLY A 150 18.66 -4.95 12.74
C GLY A 150 17.46 -5.00 13.70
N ALA A 151 17.36 -4.04 14.62
CA ALA A 151 16.23 -3.94 15.55
C ALA A 151 14.92 -3.67 14.79
N GLY A 152 14.93 -2.74 13.83
CA GLY A 152 13.77 -2.42 13.00
C GLY A 152 13.24 -3.62 12.23
N PHE A 153 14.10 -4.35 11.52
CA PHE A 153 13.68 -5.58 10.82
C PHE A 153 13.20 -6.67 11.75
N THR A 154 13.84 -6.82 12.92
CA THR A 154 13.40 -7.81 13.92
C THR A 154 12.02 -7.47 14.45
N ILE A 155 11.77 -6.20 14.81
CA ILE A 155 10.47 -5.74 15.33
C ILE A 155 9.39 -5.90 14.26
N ILE A 156 9.65 -5.44 13.02
CA ILE A 156 8.70 -5.60 11.91
C ILE A 156 8.44 -7.09 11.68
N GLY A 157 9.47 -7.93 11.59
CA GLY A 157 9.33 -9.37 11.42
C GLY A 157 8.50 -10.03 12.53
N LEU A 158 8.72 -9.65 13.78
CA LEU A 158 7.94 -10.15 14.92
C LEU A 158 6.47 -9.70 14.89
N ILE A 159 6.20 -8.46 14.50
CA ILE A 159 4.82 -7.96 14.34
C ILE A 159 4.10 -8.79 13.27
N PHE A 160 4.73 -9.05 12.12
CA PHE A 160 4.10 -9.75 11.00
C PHE A 160 4.00 -11.27 11.18
N ILE A 161 4.95 -11.91 11.86
CA ILE A 161 5.00 -13.37 12.00
C ILE A 161 4.31 -13.84 13.28
N ALA A 162 4.53 -13.13 14.38
CA ALA A 162 4.14 -13.57 15.71
C ALA A 162 2.99 -12.77 16.32
N SER A 163 2.43 -11.77 15.60
CA SER A 163 1.47 -10.81 16.16
C SER A 163 1.92 -10.32 17.53
N PHE A 164 3.21 -9.95 17.61
CA PHE A 164 3.95 -9.81 18.87
C PHE A 164 3.48 -8.66 19.78
N ILE A 165 2.42 -7.93 19.42
CA ILE A 165 1.96 -6.79 20.21
C ILE A 165 1.24 -7.34 21.44
N PRO A 166 1.75 -7.13 22.67
CA PRO A 166 1.14 -7.70 23.85
C PRO A 166 -0.21 -7.05 24.16
N ASP A 167 -1.22 -7.85 24.52
CA ASP A 167 -2.55 -7.42 24.99
C ASP A 167 -2.49 -6.39 26.15
N THR A 168 -1.35 -6.31 26.84
CA THR A 168 -1.11 -5.35 27.92
C THR A 168 -1.12 -3.90 27.45
N LEU A 169 -0.78 -3.62 26.18
CA LEU A 169 -0.77 -2.26 25.64
C LEU A 169 -2.20 -1.72 25.47
N GLU A 170 -3.11 -2.56 25.01
CA GLU A 170 -4.54 -2.25 24.88
C GLU A 170 -5.16 -1.99 26.25
N ASN A 171 -4.87 -2.85 27.24
CA ASN A 171 -5.44 -2.76 28.58
C ASN A 171 -4.97 -1.54 29.39
N ILE A 172 -3.76 -1.01 29.12
CA ILE A 172 -3.17 0.10 29.89
C ILE A 172 -3.36 1.45 29.18
N LEU A 173 -3.19 1.49 27.86
CA LEU A 173 -3.20 2.73 27.08
C LEU A 173 -4.48 2.93 26.26
N GLY A 174 -5.36 1.92 26.18
CA GLY A 174 -6.54 1.96 25.31
C GLY A 174 -6.19 2.01 23.82
N ILE A 175 -4.96 1.62 23.45
CA ILE A 175 -4.48 1.64 22.07
C ILE A 175 -4.73 0.25 21.48
N ASP A 176 -5.59 0.19 20.46
CA ASP A 176 -5.85 -1.02 19.68
C ASP A 176 -4.54 -1.57 19.07
N GLU A 177 -4.41 -2.90 19.03
CA GLU A 177 -3.23 -3.61 18.50
C GLU A 177 -2.81 -3.12 17.11
N GLN A 178 -3.80 -2.80 16.27
CA GLN A 178 -3.61 -2.37 14.89
C GLN A 178 -3.03 -0.96 14.84
N VAL A 179 -3.54 -0.07 15.69
CA VAL A 179 -2.99 1.28 15.88
C VAL A 179 -1.54 1.17 16.34
N ALA A 180 -1.28 0.31 17.32
CA ALA A 180 0.08 0.09 17.83
C ALA A 180 1.03 -0.42 16.74
N SER A 181 0.60 -1.39 15.91
CA SER A 181 1.41 -1.91 14.81
C SER A 181 1.77 -0.83 13.79
N LEU A 182 0.77 -0.04 13.38
CA LEU A 182 0.93 1.03 12.41
C LEU A 182 1.86 2.12 12.96
N LEU A 183 1.68 2.50 14.24
CA LEU A 183 2.53 3.48 14.91
C LEU A 183 3.96 3.00 15.05
N ILE A 184 4.20 1.73 15.40
CA ILE A 184 5.55 1.17 15.52
C ILE A 184 6.23 1.16 14.15
N VAL A 185 5.58 0.66 13.10
CA VAL A 185 6.15 0.65 11.74
C VAL A 185 6.44 2.08 11.26
N SER A 186 5.50 3.01 11.47
CA SER A 186 5.68 4.43 11.13
C SER A 186 6.84 5.05 11.92
N ALA A 187 6.97 4.73 13.21
CA ALA A 187 8.07 5.20 14.06
C ALA A 187 9.42 4.62 13.65
N ILE A 188 9.48 3.40 13.12
CA ILE A 188 10.71 2.81 12.57
C ILE A 188 11.09 3.52 11.26
N ILE A 189 10.13 3.78 10.38
CA ILE A 189 10.42 4.47 9.11
C ILE A 189 10.84 5.93 9.38
N ALA A 190 10.09 6.65 10.21
CA ALA A 190 10.39 8.03 10.58
C ALA A 190 11.64 8.15 11.44
N GLY A 191 11.85 7.21 12.36
CA GLY A 191 13.00 7.15 13.26
C GLY A 191 14.33 7.07 12.52
N ALA A 192 14.36 6.40 11.36
CA ALA A 192 15.52 6.34 10.50
C ALA A 192 16.02 7.74 10.08
N THR A 193 15.12 8.74 9.95
CA THR A 193 15.46 10.11 9.55
C THR A 193 16.25 10.88 10.63
N PHE A 194 16.16 10.47 11.90
CA PHE A 194 17.01 11.01 12.98
C PHE A 194 18.43 10.45 12.94
N ILE A 195 18.63 9.32 12.27
CA ILE A 195 19.94 8.69 12.17
C ILE A 195 20.67 9.22 10.94
N THR A 196 20.02 9.32 9.79
CA THR A 196 20.70 9.71 8.55
C THR A 196 19.75 10.52 7.67
N SER A 197 20.31 11.35 6.80
CA SER A 197 19.50 12.10 5.84
C SER A 197 18.98 11.16 4.76
N TYR A 198 17.69 11.30 4.46
CA TYR A 198 17.01 10.57 3.38
C TYR A 198 16.65 11.55 2.26
N ASP A 199 16.76 11.07 1.02
CA ASP A 199 16.19 11.77 -0.12
C ASP A 199 14.66 11.80 0.01
N ALA A 200 14.05 12.98 -0.01
CA ALA A 200 12.62 13.17 0.23
C ALA A 200 11.74 12.32 -0.71
N HIS A 201 12.12 12.21 -1.99
CA HIS A 201 11.38 11.43 -2.99
C HIS A 201 11.44 9.92 -2.71
N LYS A 202 12.56 9.39 -2.20
CA LYS A 202 12.67 7.96 -1.83
C LYS A 202 11.90 7.65 -0.56
N LEU A 203 11.98 8.53 0.44
CA LEU A 203 11.21 8.37 1.67
C LEU A 203 9.70 8.42 1.39
N PHE A 204 9.27 9.34 0.52
CA PHE A 204 7.88 9.40 0.05
C PHE A 204 7.42 8.08 -0.59
N LEU A 205 8.23 7.51 -1.49
CA LEU A 205 7.91 6.22 -2.12
C LEU A 205 7.80 5.09 -1.11
N ILE A 206 8.67 5.06 -0.08
CA ILE A 206 8.62 4.04 0.99
C ILE A 206 7.34 4.17 1.82
N VAL A 207 7.00 5.40 2.24
CA VAL A 207 5.77 5.65 2.99
C VAL A 207 4.56 5.28 2.16
N TRP A 208 4.50 5.73 0.90
CA TRP A 208 3.42 5.38 -0.02
C TRP A 208 3.28 3.85 -0.19
N ALA A 209 4.38 3.15 -0.45
CA ALA A 209 4.37 1.70 -0.59
C ALA A 209 3.89 0.98 0.68
N ALA A 210 4.30 1.46 1.85
CA ALA A 210 3.86 0.91 3.13
C ALA A 210 2.34 1.06 3.31
N PHE A 211 1.79 2.24 3.03
CA PHE A 211 0.34 2.50 3.11
C PHE A 211 -0.43 1.64 2.10
N ILE A 212 -0.06 1.61 0.82
CA ILE A 212 -0.75 0.80 -0.20
C ILE A 212 -0.68 -0.70 0.15
N THR A 213 0.46 -1.18 0.61
CA THR A 213 0.63 -2.60 1.00
C THR A 213 -0.28 -2.93 2.17
N ALA A 214 -0.30 -2.08 3.21
CA ALA A 214 -1.21 -2.25 4.33
C ALA A 214 -2.68 -2.27 3.89
N MET A 215 -3.08 -1.39 2.96
CA MET A 215 -4.43 -1.40 2.40
C MET A 215 -4.78 -2.68 1.66
N ALA A 216 -3.90 -3.13 0.77
CA ALA A 216 -4.11 -4.32 -0.04
C ALA A 216 -4.19 -5.60 0.81
N PHE A 217 -3.42 -5.67 1.90
CA PHE A 217 -3.46 -6.82 2.81
C PHE A 217 -4.70 -6.80 3.71
N THR A 218 -5.20 -5.61 4.06
CA THR A 218 -6.41 -5.44 4.88
C THR A 218 -7.67 -5.81 4.10
N GLN A 219 -7.78 -5.41 2.83
CA GLN A 219 -8.95 -5.73 2.00
C GLN A 219 -8.57 -6.02 0.54
N VAL A 220 -9.09 -7.12 -0.01
CA VAL A 220 -8.86 -7.54 -1.41
C VAL A 220 -9.30 -6.46 -2.41
N ARG A 221 -10.31 -5.64 -2.10
CA ARG A 221 -10.74 -4.54 -3.00
C ARG A 221 -9.65 -3.52 -3.31
N PHE A 222 -8.62 -3.39 -2.48
CA PHE A 222 -7.53 -2.44 -2.72
C PHE A 222 -6.31 -3.08 -3.41
N ASN A 223 -6.38 -4.38 -3.72
CA ASN A 223 -5.24 -5.14 -4.25
C ASN A 223 -4.72 -4.54 -5.57
N TYR A 224 -5.60 -4.01 -6.43
CA TYR A 224 -5.17 -3.40 -7.70
C TYR A 224 -4.23 -2.19 -7.53
N TYR A 225 -4.27 -1.48 -6.40
CA TYR A 225 -3.31 -0.40 -6.12
C TYR A 225 -1.89 -0.94 -5.85
N LEU A 226 -1.79 -2.10 -5.20
CA LEU A 226 -0.51 -2.73 -4.88
C LEU A 226 0.22 -3.19 -6.14
N ALA A 227 -0.48 -3.52 -7.22
CA ALA A 227 0.13 -3.83 -8.52
C ALA A 227 1.07 -2.70 -9.02
N VAL A 228 0.67 -1.44 -8.84
CA VAL A 228 1.48 -0.28 -9.25
C VAL A 228 2.73 -0.15 -8.39
N VAL A 229 2.59 -0.32 -7.07
CA VAL A 229 3.73 -0.31 -6.14
C VAL A 229 4.72 -1.41 -6.49
N VAL A 230 4.24 -2.64 -6.67
CA VAL A 230 5.07 -3.79 -7.03
C VAL A 230 5.81 -3.52 -8.34
N ALA A 231 5.14 -2.99 -9.36
CA ALA A 231 5.78 -2.66 -10.64
C ALA A 231 6.88 -1.59 -10.49
N VAL A 232 6.62 -0.49 -9.79
CA VAL A 232 7.59 0.61 -9.60
C VAL A 232 8.82 0.13 -8.83
N PHE A 233 8.62 -0.61 -7.74
CA PHE A 233 9.71 -1.09 -6.90
C PHE A 233 10.51 -2.20 -7.58
N THR A 234 9.84 -3.08 -8.33
CA THR A 234 10.51 -4.09 -9.16
C THR A 234 11.37 -3.45 -10.25
N ALA A 235 10.85 -2.39 -10.91
CA ALA A 235 11.62 -1.62 -11.89
C ALA A 235 12.82 -0.91 -11.26
N TYR A 236 12.66 -0.36 -10.05
CA TYR A 236 13.77 0.21 -9.30
C TYR A 236 14.86 -0.84 -9.01
N LEU A 237 14.47 -2.04 -8.54
CA LEU A 237 15.43 -3.12 -8.28
C LEU A 237 16.20 -3.51 -9.54
N PHE A 238 15.48 -3.63 -10.66
CA PHE A 238 16.08 -3.89 -11.95
C PHE A 238 17.11 -2.81 -12.33
N GLY A 239 16.74 -1.53 -12.22
CA GLY A 239 17.65 -0.42 -12.48
C GLY A 239 18.90 -0.42 -11.58
N GLU A 240 18.75 -0.79 -10.31
CA GLU A 240 19.86 -0.91 -9.36
C GLU A 240 20.79 -2.07 -9.74
N ILE A 241 20.26 -3.23 -10.15
CA ILE A 241 21.05 -4.37 -10.66
C ILE A 241 21.82 -3.97 -11.92
N VAL A 242 21.16 -3.30 -12.86
CA VAL A 242 21.78 -2.83 -14.11
C VAL A 242 22.92 -1.84 -13.82
N SER A 243 22.70 -0.92 -12.89
CA SER A 243 23.72 0.02 -12.44
C SER A 243 24.89 -0.67 -11.73
N TYR A 244 24.61 -1.67 -10.89
CA TYR A 244 25.63 -2.43 -10.18
C TYR A 244 26.54 -3.22 -11.13
N LEU A 245 25.97 -3.74 -12.21
CA LEU A 245 26.70 -4.43 -13.27
C LEU A 245 27.43 -3.47 -14.24
N ASN A 246 27.44 -2.15 -13.97
CA ASN A 246 28.05 -1.10 -14.81
C ASN A 246 27.60 -1.11 -16.27
N LEU A 247 26.39 -1.58 -16.55
CA LEU A 247 25.86 -1.66 -17.91
C LEU A 247 25.58 -0.27 -18.49
N ASN A 248 25.28 0.73 -17.65
CA ASN A 248 24.96 2.10 -18.12
C ASN A 248 26.17 2.82 -18.76
N GLN A 249 27.39 2.64 -18.26
CA GLN A 249 28.59 3.23 -18.86
C GLN A 249 28.97 2.51 -20.15
N ARG A 250 28.82 1.18 -20.14
CA ARG A 250 29.13 0.33 -21.29
C ARG A 250 28.16 0.56 -22.45
N ILE A 251 26.87 0.81 -22.17
CA ILE A 251 25.84 1.13 -23.17
C ILE A 251 26.15 2.42 -23.94
N LEU A 252 26.76 3.42 -23.30
CA LEU A 252 27.17 4.67 -23.95
C LEU A 252 28.50 4.54 -24.72
N GLU A 253 29.32 3.54 -24.38
CA GLU A 253 30.52 3.13 -25.13
C GLU A 253 30.20 2.13 -26.27
N LEU A 254 28.92 1.76 -26.46
CA LEU A 254 28.44 0.87 -27.53
C LEU A 254 28.43 1.55 -28.90
N LYS A 255 29.62 1.81 -29.45
CA LYS A 255 29.76 1.98 -30.88
C LYS A 255 30.46 0.82 -31.58
N ASP A 256 31.19 -0.07 -30.88
CA ASP A 256 32.01 -1.08 -31.58
C ASP A 256 32.01 -2.54 -31.08
N ASP A 257 31.54 -2.92 -29.88
CA ASP A 257 31.46 -4.35 -29.54
C ASP A 257 30.45 -4.66 -28.41
N ILE A 258 29.41 -5.45 -28.70
CA ILE A 258 28.48 -5.97 -27.68
C ILE A 258 28.91 -7.40 -27.35
N ASP A 259 29.44 -7.62 -26.16
CA ASP A 259 29.71 -8.97 -25.67
C ASP A 259 28.39 -9.75 -25.45
N GLY A 260 28.24 -10.91 -26.10
CA GLY A 260 27.03 -11.74 -26.00
C GLY A 260 26.67 -12.18 -24.58
N TYR A 261 27.65 -12.31 -23.67
CA TYR A 261 27.39 -12.64 -22.26
C TYR A 261 26.66 -11.52 -21.50
N GLN A 262 26.81 -10.26 -21.92
CA GLN A 262 26.19 -9.11 -21.27
C GLN A 262 24.69 -9.05 -21.59
N ILE A 263 24.33 -9.31 -22.86
CA ILE A 263 22.92 -9.46 -23.27
C ILE A 263 22.27 -10.59 -22.47
N LEU A 264 22.95 -11.74 -22.36
CA LEU A 264 22.43 -12.89 -21.62
C LEU A 264 22.23 -12.59 -20.13
N ALA A 265 23.15 -11.86 -19.49
CA ALA A 265 23.02 -11.47 -18.08
C ALA A 265 21.84 -10.51 -17.86
N VAL A 266 21.66 -9.52 -18.73
CA VAL A 266 20.50 -8.60 -18.67
C VAL A 266 19.21 -9.34 -18.94
N SER A 267 19.16 -10.16 -19.98
CA SER A 267 17.96 -10.94 -20.30
C SER A 267 17.61 -11.93 -19.19
N ALA A 268 18.63 -12.55 -18.57
CA ALA A 268 18.43 -13.44 -17.43
C ALA A 268 17.89 -12.67 -16.22
N ALA A 269 18.38 -11.47 -15.94
CA ALA A 269 17.85 -10.62 -14.87
C ALA A 269 16.39 -10.20 -15.14
N VAL A 270 16.08 -9.76 -16.37
CA VAL A 270 14.70 -9.43 -16.79
C VAL A 270 13.79 -10.65 -16.66
N MET A 271 14.22 -11.81 -17.17
CA MET A 271 13.44 -13.05 -17.12
C MET A 271 13.29 -13.57 -15.69
N LEU A 272 14.30 -13.44 -14.84
CA LEU A 272 14.21 -13.87 -13.44
C LEU A 272 13.20 -13.02 -12.66
N ILE A 273 13.20 -11.71 -12.89
CA ILE A 273 12.38 -10.76 -12.14
C ILE A 273 10.95 -10.68 -12.70
N LEU A 274 10.81 -10.54 -14.03
CA LEU A 274 9.53 -10.32 -14.69
C LEU A 274 8.92 -11.60 -15.29
N GLY A 275 9.73 -12.60 -15.62
CA GLY A 275 9.27 -13.84 -16.26
C GLY A 275 8.20 -14.59 -15.46
N PRO A 276 8.31 -14.75 -14.13
CA PRO A 276 7.29 -15.39 -13.29
C PRO A 276 5.91 -14.71 -13.31
N GLY A 277 5.84 -13.41 -13.63
CA GLY A 277 4.56 -12.68 -13.73
C GLY A 277 4.06 -12.49 -15.16
N LEU A 278 4.97 -12.41 -16.13
CA LEU A 278 4.65 -12.05 -17.51
C LEU A 278 4.71 -13.21 -18.50
N ALA A 279 5.42 -14.30 -18.21
CA ALA A 279 5.71 -15.32 -19.21
C ALA A 279 5.54 -16.76 -18.74
N ILE A 280 5.79 -17.05 -17.46
CA ILE A 280 5.89 -18.42 -16.96
C ILE A 280 4.73 -18.69 -15.99
N PRO A 281 3.78 -19.58 -16.34
CA PRO A 281 2.77 -20.03 -15.39
C PRO A 281 3.44 -20.82 -14.27
N ILE A 282 2.99 -20.60 -13.03
CA ILE A 282 3.52 -21.25 -11.84
C ILE A 282 2.38 -22.01 -11.16
N THR A 283 2.58 -23.29 -10.91
CA THR A 283 1.64 -24.10 -10.14
C THR A 283 2.04 -24.08 -8.66
N ILE A 284 1.15 -23.61 -7.80
CA ILE A 284 1.34 -23.54 -6.35
C ILE A 284 0.08 -24.03 -5.67
N GLY A 285 0.21 -25.09 -4.86
CA GLY A 285 -0.95 -25.75 -4.26
C GLY A 285 -1.87 -26.31 -5.34
N ASN A 286 -3.15 -25.93 -5.27
CA ASN A 286 -4.17 -26.38 -6.23
C ASN A 286 -4.40 -25.38 -7.38
N THR A 287 -3.56 -24.35 -7.49
CA THR A 287 -3.77 -23.24 -8.43
C THR A 287 -2.59 -23.13 -9.38
N THR A 288 -2.86 -22.97 -10.67
CA THR A 288 -1.85 -22.57 -11.67
C THR A 288 -2.10 -21.13 -12.07
N THR A 289 -1.08 -20.29 -11.99
CA THR A 289 -1.17 -18.89 -12.40
C THR A 289 -1.21 -18.78 -13.92
N SER A 290 -2.00 -17.84 -14.43
CA SER A 290 -1.94 -17.43 -15.83
C SER A 290 -1.04 -16.20 -15.97
N PRO A 291 -0.15 -16.14 -16.98
CA PRO A 291 0.60 -14.94 -17.31
C PRO A 291 -0.31 -13.72 -17.50
N ALA A 292 0.17 -12.53 -17.12
CA ALA A 292 -0.64 -11.31 -17.12
C ALA A 292 -1.26 -10.97 -18.50
N TRP A 293 -0.56 -11.25 -19.59
CA TRP A 293 -1.08 -11.00 -20.95
C TRP A 293 -2.25 -11.91 -21.31
N GLU A 294 -2.22 -13.18 -20.87
CA GLU A 294 -3.28 -14.15 -21.11
C GLU A 294 -4.52 -13.80 -20.29
N MET A 295 -4.33 -13.43 -19.03
CA MET A 295 -5.41 -12.93 -18.17
C MET A 295 -6.05 -11.66 -18.74
N ALA A 296 -5.26 -10.75 -19.31
CA ALA A 296 -5.76 -9.54 -19.96
C ALA A 296 -6.56 -9.84 -21.24
N GLN A 297 -6.15 -10.83 -22.03
CA GLN A 297 -6.88 -11.26 -23.23
C GLN A 297 -8.20 -11.95 -22.91
N ASN A 298 -8.25 -12.67 -21.79
CA ASN A 298 -9.44 -13.40 -21.34
C ASN A 298 -10.34 -12.57 -20.41
N ASN A 299 -10.07 -11.27 -20.27
CA ASN A 299 -10.89 -10.37 -19.48
C ASN A 299 -12.18 -10.02 -20.25
N GLY A 300 -13.30 -10.59 -19.83
CA GLY A 300 -14.60 -10.41 -20.46
C GLY A 300 -15.74 -10.38 -19.44
N PRO A 301 -16.97 -10.00 -19.87
CA PRO A 301 -18.13 -10.03 -19.00
C PRO A 301 -18.35 -11.44 -18.45
N GLY A 302 -18.40 -11.56 -17.13
CA GLY A 302 -18.51 -12.83 -16.43
C GLY A 302 -19.93 -13.41 -16.48
N ALA A 303 -20.36 -14.04 -15.39
CA ALA A 303 -21.66 -14.70 -15.26
C ALA A 303 -22.90 -13.79 -15.49
N VAL A 304 -22.70 -12.47 -15.65
CA VAL A 304 -23.75 -11.52 -15.99
C VAL A 304 -24.41 -11.85 -17.33
N THR A 305 -23.67 -12.42 -18.29
CA THR A 305 -24.23 -12.82 -19.59
C THR A 305 -25.30 -13.90 -19.48
N VAL A 306 -25.30 -14.71 -18.41
CA VAL A 306 -26.33 -15.73 -18.15
C VAL A 306 -27.65 -15.10 -17.72
N TRP A 307 -27.58 -13.93 -17.08
CA TRP A 307 -28.75 -13.20 -16.61
C TRP A 307 -29.29 -12.22 -17.66
N ASP A 308 -28.51 -11.89 -18.68
CA ASP A 308 -28.82 -10.87 -19.69
C ASP A 308 -30.17 -11.14 -20.38
N ASP A 309 -30.34 -12.33 -20.96
CA ASP A 309 -31.59 -12.76 -21.61
C ASP A 309 -32.79 -12.71 -20.65
N SER A 310 -32.59 -13.08 -19.39
CA SER A 310 -33.66 -13.10 -18.38
C SER A 310 -34.06 -11.69 -17.94
N LEU A 311 -33.10 -10.78 -17.85
CA LEU A 311 -33.32 -9.38 -17.53
C LEU A 311 -33.96 -8.64 -18.72
N GLU A 312 -33.54 -8.95 -19.95
CA GLU A 312 -34.15 -8.44 -21.17
C GLU A 312 -35.61 -8.90 -21.29
N TRP A 313 -35.87 -10.19 -21.05
CA TRP A 313 -37.24 -10.70 -20.99
C TRP A 313 -38.06 -9.96 -19.94
N MET A 314 -37.52 -9.77 -18.73
CA MET A 314 -38.23 -9.06 -17.66
C MET A 314 -38.51 -7.61 -18.04
N GLN A 315 -37.56 -6.91 -18.67
CA GLN A 315 -37.75 -5.54 -19.13
C GLN A 315 -38.83 -5.43 -20.21
N GLY A 316 -38.90 -6.41 -21.12
CA GLY A 316 -39.89 -6.45 -22.20
C GLY A 316 -41.28 -6.93 -21.77
N ASN A 317 -41.37 -7.69 -20.67
CA ASN A 317 -42.62 -8.36 -20.25
C ASN A 317 -43.19 -7.83 -18.92
N THR A 318 -42.54 -6.88 -18.26
CA THR A 318 -43.09 -6.23 -17.06
C THR A 318 -43.79 -4.91 -17.39
N PRO A 319 -44.91 -4.57 -16.71
CA PRO A 319 -45.55 -3.28 -16.87
C PRO A 319 -44.60 -2.14 -16.51
N LYS A 320 -44.72 -1.00 -17.22
CA LYS A 320 -43.94 0.21 -16.91
C LYS A 320 -44.14 0.63 -15.45
N GLU A 321 -43.06 1.10 -14.83
CA GLU A 321 -43.07 1.61 -13.46
C GLU A 321 -44.21 2.64 -13.28
N GLY A 322 -45.07 2.42 -12.28
CA GLY A 322 -46.23 3.27 -11.98
C GLY A 322 -47.58 2.83 -12.55
N ASN A 323 -47.66 1.72 -13.32
CA ASN A 323 -48.91 1.22 -13.90
C ASN A 323 -49.53 0.01 -13.19
N LEU A 324 -49.00 -0.41 -12.04
CA LEU A 324 -49.61 -1.43 -11.18
C LEU A 324 -50.94 -0.90 -10.63
N GLY A 325 -52.06 -1.29 -11.26
CA GLY A 325 -53.42 -0.96 -10.82
C GLY A 325 -54.32 -0.32 -11.88
N ARG A 326 -53.83 0.05 -13.07
CA ARG A 326 -54.66 0.67 -14.14
C ARG A 326 -55.09 -0.29 -15.26
N GLY A 327 -54.92 -1.60 -15.06
CA GLY A 327 -55.16 -2.64 -16.07
C GLY A 327 -56.63 -2.99 -16.37
N TRP A 328 -57.61 -2.18 -15.94
CA TRP A 328 -59.04 -2.47 -16.12
C TRP A 328 -59.87 -1.31 -16.67
N GLU A 329 -59.26 -0.28 -17.24
CA GLU A 329 -60.00 0.76 -17.98
C GLU A 329 -59.72 0.58 -19.48
N ARG A 330 -60.62 -0.15 -20.13
CA ARG A 330 -60.81 -0.12 -21.60
C ARG A 330 -61.77 1.01 -21.94
#